data_AF-A0A4R8VCC1-F1
#
_entry.id   AF-A0A4R8VCC1-F1
#
_cell.length_a   1.000
_cell.length_b   1.000
_cell.length_c   1.000
_cell.angle_alpha   90.00
_cell.angle_beta   90.00
_cell.angle_gamma   90.00
#
_symmetry.space_group_name_H-M   'P 1'
#
loop_
_entity.id
_entity.type
_entity.pdbx_description
1 polymer ?
#
loop_
_entity_poly.entity_id
_entity_poly.type
_entity_poly.pdbx_seq_one_letter_code
_entity_poly.pdbx_strand_id
1 'polypeptide(L)'
;MFLKKLVPTPSDRGSALVAVIGVFAIGIILTTLIAAAVVHGLGWSTYSRASVQSHAAADAGIVAARAGLYQPGNCTSQPTSGVYVSAGSPQYRAVVEHNDGAGWVAGCPTASTSQVRITSLGTAESPAVAGISAGDTSTVEAVFQFLVPGINPTGVALYVYDGLEIEANSALDLSEGGSTGLIVKNGDLLCSKNNTVINGSIVVLGNMTFANKCTVSGSAQVEDLATMSSGRVDGDLIAGSVDPNPPGVHVGGTYTQSSVVPSAPDWTNLTYKPSDWVTSDGTPFEVQTFPVSCKFSSGNLGGTVAGFPLILNALSTCPSGITANNNTTVSLTSDVVVFGNMFNFAATNSLTFKSSTTAAHRLWFITPDNGPADDKAPTCAANQGSFSVNNSFAIQEPISSLLYTPCSFDGKNGFAWNGQIYAGGESYAKNNPSFSFVPVGAAGVDFDNAIVTPVISKPQPGSLLSMRDRNAG
;
A
#
# COMPACT_ATOMS: atom_id res chain seq x y z
N MET A 1 -100.77 34.31 -70.59
CA MET A 1 -99.53 35.04 -70.92
C MET A 1 -98.73 35.23 -69.65
N PHE A 2 -97.80 34.31 -69.33
CA PHE A 2 -96.65 34.56 -68.45
C PHE A 2 -95.62 33.46 -68.73
N LEU A 3 -94.58 33.84 -69.49
CA LEU A 3 -93.39 33.04 -69.79
C LEU A 3 -92.56 32.85 -68.51
N LYS A 4 -92.40 31.61 -68.04
CA LYS A 4 -91.34 31.25 -67.10
C LYS A 4 -90.17 30.64 -67.88
N LYS A 5 -89.10 31.43 -68.05
CA LYS A 5 -87.77 30.96 -68.44
C LYS A 5 -87.26 30.01 -67.36
N LEU A 6 -87.11 28.73 -67.70
CA LEU A 6 -86.31 27.78 -66.93
C LEU A 6 -84.84 28.03 -67.26
N VAL A 7 -84.12 28.61 -66.31
CA VAL A 7 -82.66 28.69 -66.31
C VAL A 7 -82.14 27.34 -65.79
N PRO A 8 -81.20 26.66 -66.48
CA PRO A 8 -80.60 25.43 -65.97
C PRO A 8 -79.70 25.76 -64.78
N THR A 9 -79.97 25.18 -63.61
CA THR A 9 -79.06 25.18 -62.47
C THR A 9 -77.84 24.31 -62.78
N PRO A 10 -76.60 24.83 -62.62
CA PRO A 10 -75.38 24.03 -62.77
C PRO A 10 -75.41 22.83 -61.82
N SER A 11 -75.05 21.65 -62.32
CA SER A 11 -74.97 20.44 -61.51
C SER A 11 -73.76 20.49 -60.56
N ASP A 12 -73.99 20.69 -59.27
CA ASP A 12 -72.98 20.61 -58.18
C ASP A 12 -72.45 19.18 -57.91
N ARG A 13 -72.56 18.27 -58.88
CA ARG A 13 -72.16 16.86 -58.72
C ARG A 13 -70.64 16.66 -58.67
N GLY A 14 -69.85 17.67 -59.05
CA GLY A 14 -68.38 17.63 -58.96
C GLY A 14 -67.83 18.23 -57.66
N SER A 15 -68.41 19.32 -57.15
CA SER A 15 -67.91 20.07 -55.99
C SER A 15 -68.07 19.31 -54.67
N ALA A 16 -69.16 18.53 -54.51
CA ALA A 16 -69.37 17.69 -53.32
C ALA A 16 -68.34 16.55 -53.19
N LEU A 17 -67.91 15.95 -54.31
CA LEU A 17 -66.94 14.86 -54.30
C LEU A 17 -65.53 15.36 -53.96
N VAL A 18 -65.15 16.54 -54.46
CA VAL A 18 -63.87 17.20 -54.11
C VAL A 18 -63.82 17.56 -52.62
N ALA A 19 -64.92 18.04 -52.05
CA ALA A 19 -64.99 18.36 -50.61
C ALA A 19 -64.81 17.10 -49.73
N VAL A 20 -65.43 15.98 -50.09
CA VAL A 20 -65.29 14.71 -49.35
C VAL A 20 -63.87 14.16 -49.44
N ILE A 21 -63.26 14.17 -50.64
CA ILE A 21 -61.86 13.73 -50.81
C ILE A 21 -60.91 14.63 -50.01
N GLY A 22 -61.14 15.95 -49.98
CA GLY A 22 -60.34 16.88 -49.19
C GLY A 22 -60.41 16.60 -47.68
N VAL A 23 -61.61 16.38 -47.14
CA VAL A 23 -61.79 16.05 -45.72
C VAL A 23 -61.21 14.67 -45.39
N PHE A 24 -61.35 13.68 -46.29
CA PHE A 24 -60.78 12.36 -46.10
C PHE A 24 -59.25 12.38 -46.14
N ALA A 25 -58.64 13.16 -47.04
CA ALA A 25 -57.20 13.34 -47.12
C ALA A 25 -56.65 14.00 -45.84
N ILE A 26 -57.31 15.04 -45.33
CA ILE A 26 -56.95 15.68 -44.06
C ILE A 26 -57.11 14.69 -42.89
N GLY A 27 -58.18 13.90 -42.88
CA GLY A 27 -58.41 12.84 -41.89
C GLY A 27 -57.28 11.80 -41.88
N ILE A 28 -56.85 11.33 -43.06
CA ILE A 28 -55.72 10.39 -43.18
C ILE A 28 -54.44 11.03 -42.63
N ILE A 29 -54.11 12.26 -43.04
CA ILE A 29 -52.90 12.95 -42.59
C ILE A 29 -52.89 13.13 -41.06
N LEU A 30 -54.02 13.51 -40.47
CA LEU A 30 -54.15 13.66 -39.01
C LEU A 30 -53.98 12.31 -38.30
N THR A 31 -54.63 11.25 -38.80
CA THR A 31 -54.52 9.92 -38.18
C THR A 31 -53.10 9.36 -38.27
N THR A 32 -52.38 9.58 -39.38
CA THR A 32 -50.98 9.14 -39.51
C THR A 32 -50.04 9.93 -38.59
N LEU A 33 -50.25 11.24 -38.43
CA LEU A 33 -49.49 12.06 -37.50
C LEU A 33 -49.71 11.64 -36.03
N ILE A 34 -50.97 11.39 -35.64
CA ILE A 34 -51.29 10.91 -34.29
C ILE A 34 -50.68 9.53 -34.06
N ALA A 35 -50.81 8.61 -35.01
CA ALA A 35 -50.20 7.29 -34.92
C ALA A 35 -48.67 7.39 -34.79
N ALA A 36 -48.01 8.24 -35.57
CA ALA A 36 -46.57 8.48 -35.47
C ALA A 36 -46.17 9.06 -34.10
N ALA A 37 -46.93 10.02 -33.56
CA ALA A 37 -46.68 10.59 -32.24
C ALA A 37 -46.82 9.55 -31.12
N VAL A 38 -47.83 8.68 -31.19
CA VAL A 38 -48.03 7.58 -30.23
C VAL A 38 -46.88 6.57 -30.32
N VAL A 39 -46.49 6.16 -31.52
CA VAL A 39 -45.36 5.22 -31.71
C VAL A 39 -44.07 5.82 -31.17
N HIS A 40 -43.82 7.12 -31.40
CA HIS A 40 -42.65 7.80 -30.87
C HIS A 40 -42.67 7.90 -29.33
N GLY A 41 -43.81 8.24 -28.74
CA GLY A 41 -43.98 8.29 -27.28
C GLY A 41 -43.81 6.93 -26.60
N LEU A 42 -44.34 5.86 -27.21
CA LEU A 42 -44.12 4.48 -26.77
C LEU A 42 -42.66 4.07 -26.92
N GLY A 43 -42.01 4.46 -28.02
CA GLY A 43 -40.57 4.26 -28.23
C GLY A 43 -39.74 4.86 -27.10
N TRP A 44 -39.96 6.13 -26.75
CA TRP A 44 -39.24 6.80 -25.67
C TRP A 44 -39.52 6.22 -24.28
N SER A 45 -40.77 5.85 -24.02
CA SER A 45 -41.17 5.24 -22.74
C SER A 45 -40.52 3.86 -22.56
N THR A 46 -40.49 3.04 -23.61
CA THR A 46 -39.84 1.72 -23.58
C THR A 46 -38.33 1.82 -23.56
N TYR A 47 -37.73 2.81 -24.24
CA TYR A 47 -36.32 3.15 -24.12
C TYR A 47 -35.91 3.50 -22.69
N SER A 48 -36.65 4.38 -22.03
CA SER A 48 -36.33 4.79 -20.66
C SER A 48 -36.42 3.61 -19.70
N ARG A 49 -37.43 2.74 -19.87
CA ARG A 49 -37.55 1.49 -19.11
C ARG A 49 -36.38 0.55 -19.37
N ALA A 50 -36.05 0.30 -20.63
CA ALA A 50 -34.95 -0.58 -21.01
C ALA A 50 -33.62 -0.07 -20.44
N SER A 51 -33.35 1.24 -20.56
CA SER A 51 -32.14 1.88 -20.05
C SER A 51 -32.00 1.74 -18.54
N VAL A 52 -33.06 1.95 -17.77
CA VAL A 52 -33.02 1.73 -16.31
C VAL A 52 -32.79 0.26 -15.98
N GLN A 53 -33.40 -0.67 -16.72
CA GLN A 53 -33.20 -2.11 -16.52
C GLN A 53 -31.76 -2.54 -16.84
N SER A 54 -31.19 -2.07 -17.94
CA SER A 54 -29.82 -2.41 -18.35
C SER A 54 -28.78 -1.82 -17.41
N HIS A 55 -28.94 -0.58 -16.93
CA HIS A 55 -28.05 0.01 -15.92
C HIS A 55 -28.15 -0.73 -14.58
N ALA A 56 -29.37 -1.02 -14.10
CA ALA A 56 -29.55 -1.77 -12.86
C ALA A 56 -28.94 -3.18 -12.95
N ALA A 57 -29.04 -3.84 -14.11
CA ALA A 57 -28.40 -5.13 -14.33
C ALA A 57 -26.86 -5.01 -14.36
N ALA A 58 -26.32 -3.98 -15.01
CA ALA A 58 -24.89 -3.73 -15.03
C ALA A 58 -24.35 -3.52 -13.59
N ASP A 59 -25.01 -2.70 -12.79
CA ASP A 59 -24.66 -2.47 -11.38
C ASP A 59 -24.76 -3.77 -10.56
N ALA A 60 -25.81 -4.58 -10.77
CA ALA A 60 -25.94 -5.88 -10.13
C ALA A 60 -24.76 -6.80 -10.46
N GLY A 61 -24.25 -6.76 -11.70
CA GLY A 61 -23.06 -7.50 -12.09
C GLY A 61 -21.78 -7.01 -11.39
N ILE A 62 -21.61 -5.69 -11.20
CA ILE A 62 -20.50 -5.14 -10.40
C ILE A 62 -20.57 -5.65 -8.96
N VAL A 63 -21.76 -5.60 -8.35
CA VAL A 63 -21.99 -6.06 -6.98
C VAL A 63 -21.75 -7.57 -6.86
N ALA A 64 -22.24 -8.37 -7.80
CA ALA A 64 -22.06 -9.82 -7.80
C ALA A 64 -20.58 -10.22 -7.93
N ALA A 65 -19.85 -9.60 -8.85
CA ALA A 65 -18.42 -9.84 -9.02
C ALA A 65 -17.62 -9.39 -7.78
N ARG A 66 -17.93 -8.21 -7.21
CA ARG A 66 -17.30 -7.72 -5.98
C ARG A 66 -17.57 -8.65 -4.80
N ALA A 67 -18.81 -9.11 -4.64
CA ALA A 67 -19.20 -10.07 -3.61
C ALA A 67 -18.45 -11.41 -3.77
N GLY A 68 -18.31 -11.88 -5.00
CA GLY A 68 -17.50 -13.05 -5.32
C GLY A 68 -16.03 -12.88 -4.93
N LEU A 69 -15.44 -11.70 -5.15
CA LEU A 69 -14.06 -11.41 -4.74
C LEU A 69 -13.85 -11.38 -3.22
N TYR A 70 -14.91 -11.22 -2.39
CA TYR A 70 -14.81 -11.40 -0.93
C TYR A 70 -14.72 -12.87 -0.52
N GLN A 71 -14.98 -13.82 -1.42
CA GLN A 71 -14.90 -15.26 -1.17
C GLN A 71 -13.65 -15.84 -1.85
N PRO A 72 -12.64 -16.30 -1.09
CA PRO A 72 -11.43 -16.88 -1.67
C PRO A 72 -11.76 -18.03 -2.63
N GLY A 73 -11.14 -18.02 -3.80
CA GLY A 73 -11.34 -19.04 -4.84
C GLY A 73 -12.65 -18.92 -5.64
N ASN A 74 -13.60 -18.07 -5.25
CA ASN A 74 -14.87 -17.93 -5.97
C ASN A 74 -14.70 -17.40 -7.40
N CYS A 75 -13.78 -16.44 -7.58
CA CYS A 75 -13.47 -15.86 -8.88
C CYS A 75 -12.92 -16.91 -9.86
N THR A 76 -12.02 -17.77 -9.38
CA THR A 76 -11.41 -18.82 -10.19
C THR A 76 -12.35 -20.01 -10.39
N SER A 77 -13.30 -20.23 -9.48
CA SER A 77 -14.31 -21.28 -9.59
C SER A 77 -15.51 -20.90 -10.47
N GLN A 78 -15.55 -19.68 -11.03
CA GLN A 78 -16.56 -19.34 -12.03
C GLN A 78 -16.40 -20.24 -13.28
N PRO A 79 -17.49 -20.55 -14.02
CA PRO A 79 -17.42 -21.36 -15.24
C PRO A 79 -16.40 -20.83 -16.26
N THR A 80 -16.23 -19.51 -16.31
CA THR A 80 -15.08 -18.85 -16.91
C THR A 80 -14.42 -18.01 -15.82
N SER A 81 -13.18 -18.31 -15.49
CA SER A 81 -12.42 -17.60 -14.44
C SER A 81 -12.49 -16.08 -14.64
N GLY A 82 -12.86 -15.35 -13.58
CA GLY A 82 -13.01 -13.90 -13.62
C GLY A 82 -14.27 -13.38 -14.32
N VAL A 83 -15.22 -14.24 -14.71
CA VAL A 83 -16.47 -13.82 -15.36
C VAL A 83 -17.68 -14.24 -14.54
N TYR A 84 -18.49 -13.25 -14.15
CA TYR A 84 -19.72 -13.43 -13.40
C TYR A 84 -20.92 -13.19 -14.32
N VAL A 85 -21.82 -14.17 -14.41
CA VAL A 85 -23.02 -14.09 -15.24
C VAL A 85 -24.26 -14.36 -14.41
N SER A 86 -25.33 -13.61 -14.66
CA SER A 86 -26.65 -13.86 -14.07
C SER A 86 -27.30 -15.10 -14.68
N ALA A 87 -28.03 -15.87 -13.88
CA ALA A 87 -28.83 -17.01 -14.38
C ALA A 87 -30.24 -16.61 -14.87
N GLY A 88 -30.69 -15.37 -14.63
CA GLY A 88 -32.04 -14.90 -14.94
C GLY A 88 -32.07 -13.49 -15.51
N SER A 89 -33.28 -12.99 -15.76
CA SER A 89 -33.54 -11.63 -16.27
C SER A 89 -33.76 -10.64 -15.10
N PRO A 90 -33.32 -9.37 -15.24
CA PRO A 90 -32.47 -8.84 -16.31
C PRO A 90 -31.04 -9.40 -16.23
N GLN A 91 -30.37 -9.50 -17.39
CA GLN A 91 -29.11 -10.23 -17.50
C GLN A 91 -27.90 -9.31 -17.28
N TYR A 92 -26.86 -9.83 -16.62
CA TYR A 92 -25.55 -9.19 -16.56
C TYR A 92 -24.42 -10.14 -16.95
N ARG A 93 -23.34 -9.55 -17.45
CA ARG A 93 -22.04 -10.20 -17.63
C ARG A 93 -20.94 -9.26 -17.13
N ALA A 94 -20.42 -9.56 -15.95
CA ALA A 94 -19.31 -8.85 -15.34
C ALA A 94 -17.98 -9.58 -15.56
N VAL A 95 -16.97 -8.84 -16.00
CA VAL A 95 -15.61 -9.32 -16.23
C VAL A 95 -14.68 -8.61 -15.25
N VAL A 96 -13.87 -9.41 -14.55
CA VAL A 96 -12.84 -8.94 -13.64
C VAL A 96 -11.51 -8.85 -14.38
N GLU A 97 -10.83 -7.73 -14.18
CA GLU A 97 -9.47 -7.47 -14.59
C GLU A 97 -8.69 -6.98 -13.36
N HIS A 98 -7.41 -7.29 -13.28
CA HIS A 98 -6.53 -6.86 -12.19
C HIS A 98 -5.34 -6.06 -12.72
N ASN A 99 -4.73 -5.27 -11.85
CA ASN A 99 -3.53 -4.51 -12.14
C ASN A 99 -2.48 -4.72 -11.05
N ASP A 100 -1.34 -5.27 -11.46
CA ASP A 100 -0.17 -5.56 -10.62
C ASP A 100 0.92 -4.48 -10.79
N GLY A 101 0.60 -3.34 -11.39
CA GLY A 101 1.51 -2.22 -11.68
C GLY A 101 1.95 -2.13 -13.15
N ALA A 102 1.70 -3.17 -13.95
CA ALA A 102 2.07 -3.24 -15.38
C ALA A 102 0.90 -2.97 -16.35
N GLY A 103 -0.28 -2.63 -15.82
CA GLY A 103 -1.51 -2.42 -16.59
C GLY A 103 -2.58 -3.46 -16.29
N TRP A 104 -3.70 -3.38 -17.03
CA TRP A 104 -4.87 -4.21 -16.79
C TRP A 104 -4.77 -5.57 -17.48
N VAL A 105 -4.90 -6.64 -16.71
CA VAL A 105 -4.88 -8.04 -17.17
C VAL A 105 -6.22 -8.69 -16.85
N ALA A 106 -6.81 -9.37 -17.82
CA ALA A 106 -8.06 -10.10 -17.62
C ALA A 106 -7.85 -11.34 -16.74
N GLY A 107 -8.75 -11.54 -15.78
CA GLY A 107 -8.71 -12.68 -14.86
C GLY A 107 -8.69 -12.27 -13.39
N CYS A 108 -8.66 -13.29 -12.53
CA CYS A 108 -8.75 -13.10 -11.08
C CYS A 108 -7.50 -12.44 -10.49
N PRO A 109 -7.64 -11.69 -9.38
CA PRO A 109 -6.52 -11.06 -8.69
C PRO A 109 -5.46 -12.06 -8.22
N THR A 110 -4.21 -11.60 -8.17
CA THR A 110 -3.04 -12.31 -7.67
C THR A 110 -2.58 -11.71 -6.32
N ALA A 111 -1.53 -12.29 -5.73
CA ALA A 111 -0.90 -11.74 -4.52
C ALA A 111 -0.22 -10.38 -4.74
N SER A 112 0.05 -9.98 -6.00
CA SER A 112 0.63 -8.69 -6.36
C SER A 112 -0.41 -7.66 -6.79
N THR A 113 -1.69 -8.01 -6.78
CA THR A 113 -2.74 -7.11 -7.27
C THR A 113 -2.95 -5.92 -6.36
N SER A 114 -2.80 -4.72 -6.93
CA SER A 114 -3.04 -3.43 -6.27
C SER A 114 -4.44 -2.89 -6.52
N GLN A 115 -5.01 -3.19 -7.68
CA GLN A 115 -6.33 -2.70 -8.11
C GLN A 115 -7.08 -3.76 -8.90
N VAL A 116 -8.39 -3.74 -8.78
CA VAL A 116 -9.30 -4.56 -9.59
C VAL A 116 -10.28 -3.68 -10.34
N ARG A 117 -10.48 -3.97 -11.61
CA ARG A 117 -11.49 -3.36 -12.46
C ARG A 117 -12.55 -4.41 -12.75
N ILE A 118 -13.80 -4.03 -12.55
CA ILE A 118 -14.95 -4.84 -12.91
C ILE A 118 -15.69 -4.08 -14.00
N THR A 119 -15.80 -4.70 -15.18
CA THR A 119 -16.59 -4.17 -16.30
C THR A 119 -17.82 -5.04 -16.45
N SER A 120 -19.00 -4.46 -16.25
CA SER A 120 -20.28 -5.18 -16.28
C SER A 120 -21.16 -4.67 -17.42
N LEU A 121 -21.52 -5.59 -18.32
CA LEU A 121 -22.54 -5.36 -19.34
C LEU A 121 -23.89 -5.84 -18.80
N GLY A 122 -24.83 -4.92 -18.66
CA GLY A 122 -26.23 -5.22 -18.34
C GLY A 122 -27.10 -5.18 -19.57
N THR A 123 -28.07 -6.10 -19.65
CA THR A 123 -29.04 -6.23 -20.74
C THR A 123 -30.45 -6.16 -20.18
N ALA A 124 -31.27 -5.27 -20.75
CA ALA A 124 -32.66 -5.10 -20.37
C ALA A 124 -33.46 -6.38 -20.61
N GLU A 125 -34.35 -6.73 -19.68
CA GLU A 125 -35.30 -7.84 -19.87
C GLU A 125 -36.33 -7.52 -20.94
N SER A 126 -36.76 -6.26 -21.01
CA SER A 126 -37.76 -5.78 -21.94
C SER A 126 -37.17 -4.72 -22.88
N PRO A 127 -36.62 -5.13 -24.04
CA PRO A 127 -36.05 -4.23 -25.02
C PRO A 127 -37.01 -3.10 -25.42
N ALA A 128 -36.42 -1.99 -25.83
CA ALA A 128 -37.14 -0.88 -26.38
C ALA A 128 -37.73 -1.22 -27.76
N VAL A 129 -38.88 -0.63 -28.07
CA VAL A 129 -39.62 -0.89 -29.31
C VAL A 129 -39.50 0.29 -30.28
N ALA A 130 -40.16 0.19 -31.44
CA ALA A 130 -40.18 1.25 -32.46
C ALA A 130 -38.78 1.60 -33.03
N GLY A 131 -37.86 0.62 -33.06
CA GLY A 131 -36.53 0.76 -33.68
C GLY A 131 -35.50 1.50 -32.83
N ILE A 132 -35.81 1.80 -31.57
CA ILE A 132 -34.87 2.41 -30.62
C ILE A 132 -34.27 1.27 -29.79
N SER A 133 -32.97 0.99 -29.92
CA SER A 133 -32.27 -0.07 -29.15
C SER A 133 -31.13 0.44 -28.26
N ALA A 134 -30.86 1.75 -28.29
CA ALA A 134 -29.74 2.36 -27.57
C ALA A 134 -29.85 2.25 -26.04
N GLY A 135 -31.00 1.81 -25.51
CA GLY A 135 -31.24 1.60 -24.07
C GLY A 135 -31.30 0.13 -23.69
N ASP A 136 -31.11 -0.80 -24.63
CA ASP A 136 -31.24 -2.24 -24.35
C ASP A 136 -30.03 -2.79 -23.59
N THR A 137 -28.88 -2.11 -23.70
CA THR A 137 -27.65 -2.48 -23.03
C THR A 137 -26.98 -1.26 -22.40
N SER A 138 -26.34 -1.49 -21.25
CA SER A 138 -25.52 -0.50 -20.56
C SER A 138 -24.25 -1.17 -20.05
N THR A 139 -23.12 -0.47 -20.13
CA THR A 139 -21.85 -0.98 -19.59
C THR A 139 -21.38 -0.06 -18.48
N VAL A 140 -21.21 -0.62 -17.28
CA VAL A 140 -20.65 0.09 -16.12
C VAL A 140 -19.27 -0.48 -15.83
N GLU A 141 -18.32 0.41 -15.52
CA GLU A 141 -16.99 0.06 -15.07
C GLU A 141 -16.78 0.60 -13.66
N ALA A 142 -16.29 -0.25 -12.75
CA ALA A 142 -15.89 0.14 -11.41
C ALA A 142 -14.46 -0.34 -11.12
N VAL A 143 -13.64 0.55 -10.59
CA VAL A 143 -12.28 0.27 -10.15
C VAL A 143 -12.23 0.35 -8.63
N PHE A 144 -11.74 -0.72 -8.00
CA PHE A 144 -11.53 -0.80 -6.57
C PHE A 144 -10.04 -0.95 -6.28
N GLN A 145 -9.61 -0.43 -5.13
CA GLN A 145 -8.36 -0.89 -4.52
C GLN A 145 -8.50 -2.39 -4.22
N PHE A 146 -7.42 -3.15 -4.33
CA PHE A 146 -7.39 -4.53 -3.88
C PHE A 146 -6.48 -4.65 -2.68
N LEU A 147 -7.00 -5.26 -1.62
CA LEU A 147 -6.31 -5.41 -0.36
C LEU A 147 -5.82 -6.85 -0.26
N VAL A 148 -4.50 -7.02 -0.20
CA VAL A 148 -3.86 -8.34 -0.02
C VAL A 148 -3.40 -8.44 1.45
N PRO A 149 -3.71 -9.55 2.14
CA PRO A 149 -3.15 -9.87 3.45
C PRO A 149 -1.64 -9.79 3.51
N GLY A 150 -1.13 -9.66 4.73
CA GLY A 150 0.29 -9.77 5.03
C GLY A 150 0.92 -8.43 5.35
N ILE A 151 2.23 -8.37 5.11
CA ILE A 151 3.08 -7.29 5.61
C ILE A 151 3.31 -6.31 4.48
N ASN A 152 2.86 -5.06 4.70
CA ASN A 152 3.14 -3.97 3.78
C ASN A 152 4.46 -3.29 4.18
N PRO A 153 5.40 -3.12 3.24
CA PRO A 153 6.59 -2.33 3.48
C PRO A 153 6.19 -0.87 3.71
N THR A 154 6.43 -0.35 4.91
CA THR A 154 6.20 1.04 5.32
C THR A 154 7.41 1.53 6.12
N GLY A 155 7.53 2.84 6.30
CA GLY A 155 8.55 3.48 7.12
C GLY A 155 9.84 3.82 6.38
N VAL A 156 10.66 4.63 7.05
CA VAL A 156 11.98 5.05 6.57
C VAL A 156 13.05 3.99 6.82
N ALA A 157 14.26 4.22 6.31
CA ALA A 157 15.37 3.29 6.45
C ALA A 157 15.86 3.16 7.90
N LEU A 158 16.07 4.30 8.56
CA LEU A 158 16.46 4.36 9.96
C LEU A 158 15.57 5.38 10.67
N TYR A 159 14.73 4.89 11.57
CA TYR A 159 13.95 5.70 12.48
C TYR A 159 14.49 5.50 13.90
N VAL A 160 14.89 6.59 14.55
CA VAL A 160 15.35 6.57 15.94
C VAL A 160 14.60 7.63 16.74
N TYR A 161 14.02 7.25 17.88
CA TYR A 161 13.23 8.18 18.67
C TYR A 161 14.10 9.11 19.53
N ASP A 162 14.92 8.59 20.46
CA ASP A 162 15.66 9.43 21.44
C ASP A 162 17.00 10.04 20.98
N GLY A 163 17.58 9.60 19.86
CA GLY A 163 18.87 10.13 19.38
C GLY A 163 19.75 9.10 18.71
N LEU A 164 20.69 9.54 17.87
CA LEU A 164 21.59 8.66 17.12
C LEU A 164 23.01 9.20 17.08
N GLU A 165 23.98 8.37 17.47
CA GLU A 165 25.39 8.64 17.25
C GLU A 165 25.98 7.71 16.19
N ILE A 166 26.60 8.31 15.17
CA ILE A 166 27.26 7.60 14.07
C ILE A 166 28.75 7.94 14.06
N GLU A 167 29.61 6.92 14.08
CA GLU A 167 31.05 7.11 14.18
C GLU A 167 31.86 6.26 13.19
N ALA A 168 32.97 6.83 12.72
CA ALA A 168 34.16 6.16 12.20
C ALA A 168 33.92 5.23 11.00
N ASN A 169 34.09 5.76 9.79
CA ASN A 169 33.93 5.04 8.51
C ASN A 169 32.57 4.32 8.37
N SER A 170 31.53 4.84 9.01
CA SER A 170 30.17 4.33 8.87
C SER A 170 29.64 4.65 7.48
N ALA A 171 29.05 3.68 6.79
CA ALA A 171 28.44 3.88 5.47
C ALA A 171 26.96 3.47 5.51
N LEU A 172 26.07 4.45 5.43
CA LEU A 172 24.63 4.24 5.45
C LEU A 172 24.07 4.57 4.08
N ASP A 173 23.66 3.56 3.31
CA ASP A 173 22.93 3.75 2.06
C ASP A 173 21.42 3.73 2.32
N LEU A 174 20.84 4.93 2.34
CA LEU A 174 19.43 5.21 2.61
C LEU A 174 18.73 5.80 1.37
N SER A 175 19.38 5.74 0.20
CA SER A 175 18.98 6.47 -1.00
C SER A 175 17.66 5.96 -1.61
N GLU A 176 17.28 4.72 -1.32
CA GLU A 176 15.99 4.14 -1.72
C GLU A 176 14.83 4.53 -0.76
N GLY A 177 15.09 5.25 0.33
CA GLY A 177 14.13 5.67 1.36
C GLY A 177 13.06 6.68 0.94
N GLY A 178 12.89 6.94 -0.35
CA GLY A 178 12.01 7.98 -0.86
C GLY A 178 12.54 9.39 -0.55
N SER A 179 11.74 10.21 0.13
CA SER A 179 12.10 11.62 0.39
C SER A 179 13.01 11.81 1.61
N THR A 180 12.99 10.88 2.58
CA THR A 180 13.78 10.92 3.81
C THR A 180 14.23 9.51 4.20
N GLY A 181 15.54 9.30 4.33
CA GLY A 181 16.11 8.01 4.70
C GLY A 181 16.32 7.84 6.21
N LEU A 182 16.66 8.91 6.93
CA LEU A 182 16.92 8.90 8.37
C LEU A 182 16.01 9.90 9.09
N ILE A 183 15.38 9.45 10.17
CA ILE A 183 14.62 10.30 11.09
C ILE A 183 15.18 10.14 12.51
N VAL A 184 15.47 11.27 13.17
CA VAL A 184 15.67 11.36 14.62
C VAL A 184 14.53 12.21 15.19
N LYS A 185 13.65 11.61 16.01
CA LYS A 185 12.34 12.19 16.37
C LYS A 185 12.34 13.09 17.60
N ASN A 186 13.13 12.79 18.61
CA ASN A 186 13.12 13.44 19.92
C ASN A 186 14.53 13.43 20.52
N GLY A 187 15.51 13.85 19.73
CA GLY A 187 16.91 13.77 20.12
C GLY A 187 17.87 14.29 19.07
N ASP A 188 19.15 14.15 19.37
CA ASP A 188 20.22 14.71 18.55
C ASP A 188 20.82 13.67 17.60
N LEU A 189 21.30 14.14 16.45
CA LEU A 189 22.17 13.39 15.56
C LEU A 189 23.62 13.82 15.79
N LEU A 190 24.45 12.92 16.34
CA LEU A 190 25.86 13.17 16.59
C LEU A 190 26.74 12.38 15.62
N CYS A 191 27.64 13.07 14.94
CA CYS A 191 28.70 12.44 14.17
C CYS A 191 30.07 12.94 14.65
N SER A 192 30.68 12.13 15.51
CA SER A 192 31.85 12.55 16.31
C SER A 192 33.19 12.12 15.70
N LYS A 193 33.22 11.30 14.65
CA LYS A 193 34.45 10.75 14.03
C LYS A 193 34.42 10.88 12.49
N ASN A 194 35.55 10.61 11.85
CA ASN A 194 35.74 10.86 10.40
C ASN A 194 35.18 9.74 9.50
N ASN A 195 34.95 10.13 8.24
CA ASN A 195 34.61 9.29 7.08
C ASN A 195 33.24 8.62 7.19
N THR A 196 32.32 9.15 7.99
CA THR A 196 30.92 8.71 7.98
C THR A 196 30.23 9.28 6.75
N VAL A 197 29.50 8.44 6.02
CA VAL A 197 28.69 8.82 4.86
C VAL A 197 27.26 8.33 5.07
N ILE A 198 26.31 9.26 4.98
CA ILE A 198 24.88 9.01 4.96
C ILE A 198 24.39 9.34 3.56
N ASN A 199 24.19 8.32 2.72
CA ASN A 199 23.67 8.47 1.38
C ASN A 199 22.15 8.50 1.41
N GLY A 200 21.58 9.70 1.48
CA GLY A 200 20.13 9.93 1.56
C GLY A 200 19.85 11.26 2.25
N SER A 201 18.58 11.65 2.30
CA SER A 201 18.14 12.84 3.03
C SER A 201 17.77 12.51 4.47
N ILE A 202 17.90 13.47 5.37
CA ILE A 202 17.71 13.26 6.81
C ILE A 202 16.78 14.32 7.42
N VAL A 203 16.06 13.93 8.46
CA VAL A 203 15.26 14.81 9.32
C VAL A 203 15.65 14.60 10.78
N VAL A 204 15.96 15.68 11.49
CA VAL A 204 16.37 15.67 12.90
C VAL A 204 15.52 16.68 13.66
N LEU A 205 14.64 16.21 14.54
CA LEU A 205 13.83 17.03 15.44
C LEU A 205 14.60 17.28 16.75
N GLY A 206 15.72 17.98 16.60
CA GLY A 206 16.71 18.26 17.62
C GLY A 206 17.94 18.88 16.99
N ASN A 207 19.11 18.68 17.59
CA ASN A 207 20.37 19.20 17.07
C ASN A 207 21.06 18.19 16.16
N MET A 208 21.75 18.70 15.14
CA MET A 208 22.67 17.91 14.32
C MET A 208 24.09 18.41 14.55
N THR A 209 25.00 17.53 14.97
CA THR A 209 26.40 17.89 15.25
C THR A 209 27.38 17.04 14.47
N PHE A 210 28.04 17.64 13.48
CA PHE A 210 29.15 17.05 12.72
C PHE A 210 30.48 17.62 13.20
N ALA A 211 30.99 17.03 14.29
CA ALA A 211 32.25 17.43 14.90
C ALA A 211 33.48 17.05 14.06
N ASN A 212 33.33 16.09 13.13
CA ASN A 212 34.38 15.59 12.25
C ASN A 212 33.86 15.43 10.81
N LYS A 213 34.65 14.85 9.91
CA LYS A 213 34.28 14.66 8.50
C LYS A 213 33.13 13.65 8.36
N CYS A 214 31.91 14.17 8.37
CA CYS A 214 30.68 13.42 8.15
C CYS A 214 29.92 14.04 6.98
N THR A 215 29.45 13.22 6.05
CA THR A 215 28.77 13.70 4.85
C THR A 215 27.36 13.15 4.78
N VAL A 216 26.40 14.03 4.55
CA VAL A 216 25.05 13.69 4.09
C VAL A 216 25.00 13.97 2.60
N SER A 217 24.84 12.95 1.77
CA SER A 217 24.81 13.11 0.31
C SER A 217 23.49 13.70 -0.21
N GLY A 218 22.42 13.62 0.57
CA GLY A 218 21.14 14.25 0.29
C GLY A 218 20.98 15.62 0.96
N SER A 219 19.73 16.00 1.23
CA SER A 219 19.37 17.21 1.98
C SER A 219 19.21 16.91 3.47
N ALA A 220 19.39 17.92 4.32
CA ALA A 220 19.20 17.81 5.76
C ALA A 220 18.17 18.83 6.26
N GLN A 221 17.30 18.38 7.15
CA GLN A 221 16.34 19.22 7.86
C GLN A 221 16.55 19.04 9.36
N VAL A 222 16.82 20.14 10.06
CA VAL A 222 17.19 20.15 11.48
C VAL A 222 16.30 21.16 12.18
N GLU A 223 15.55 20.75 13.19
CA GLU A 223 14.63 21.66 13.88
C GLU A 223 15.39 22.80 14.61
N ASP A 224 16.46 22.43 15.31
CA ASP A 224 17.24 23.34 16.15
C ASP A 224 18.57 23.77 15.48
N LEU A 225 19.71 23.42 16.07
CA LEU A 225 21.04 23.83 15.62
C LEU A 225 21.70 22.75 14.76
N ALA A 226 22.13 23.14 13.56
CA ALA A 226 23.05 22.36 12.72
C ALA A 226 24.49 22.84 12.93
N THR A 227 25.30 22.07 13.66
CA THR A 227 26.74 22.31 13.85
C THR A 227 27.56 21.55 12.81
N MET A 228 28.26 22.29 11.96
CA MET A 228 28.99 21.82 10.78
C MET A 228 30.50 22.10 10.90
N SER A 229 31.14 21.68 11.99
CA SER A 229 32.56 21.97 12.23
C SER A 229 33.48 21.46 11.11
N SER A 230 33.22 20.25 10.62
CA SER A 230 33.96 19.65 9.49
C SER A 230 33.11 18.74 8.62
N GLY A 231 31.81 18.63 8.92
CA GLY A 231 30.88 17.86 8.12
C GLY A 231 30.36 18.62 6.90
N ARG A 232 29.57 17.94 6.08
CA ARG A 232 28.99 18.47 4.85
C ARG A 232 27.60 17.90 4.59
N VAL A 233 26.70 18.74 4.09
CA VAL A 233 25.45 18.34 3.45
C VAL A 233 25.60 18.68 1.97
N ASP A 234 25.53 17.69 1.09
CA ASP A 234 25.73 17.91 -0.35
C ASP A 234 24.49 18.58 -0.99
N GLY A 235 23.29 18.32 -0.46
CA GLY A 235 22.03 18.95 -0.87
C GLY A 235 21.69 20.24 -0.11
N ASP A 236 20.40 20.49 0.07
CA ASP A 236 19.88 21.66 0.79
C ASP A 236 19.94 21.43 2.31
N LEU A 237 20.10 22.52 3.07
CA LEU A 237 20.02 22.53 4.53
C LEU A 237 18.88 23.46 4.97
N ILE A 238 17.90 22.91 5.68
CA ILE A 238 16.91 23.69 6.43
C ILE A 238 17.23 23.52 7.91
N ALA A 239 17.52 24.60 8.62
CA ALA A 239 17.82 24.53 10.05
C ALA A 239 17.27 25.73 10.82
N GLY A 240 16.86 25.55 12.09
CA GLY A 240 16.51 26.67 12.98
C GLY A 240 17.67 27.66 13.15
N SER A 241 18.88 27.12 13.23
CA SER A 241 20.14 27.87 13.13
C SER A 241 21.29 26.97 12.64
N VAL A 242 22.42 27.57 12.24
CA VAL A 242 23.60 26.84 11.76
C VAL A 242 24.88 27.43 12.36
N ASP A 243 25.86 26.58 12.65
CA ASP A 243 27.21 26.97 13.08
C ASP A 243 28.26 26.23 12.22
N PRO A 244 29.16 26.91 11.50
CA PRO A 244 29.28 28.36 11.39
C PRO A 244 28.12 28.99 10.60
N ASN A 245 27.80 30.25 10.92
CA ASN A 245 26.85 31.09 10.15
C ASN A 245 27.61 32.22 9.42
N PRO A 246 27.64 32.26 8.08
CA PRO A 246 26.97 31.35 7.14
C PRO A 246 27.66 29.97 7.04
N PRO A 247 26.95 28.91 6.59
CA PRO A 247 27.51 27.56 6.50
C PRO A 247 28.58 27.39 5.43
N GLY A 248 28.73 28.35 4.50
CA GLY A 248 29.80 28.35 3.51
C GLY A 248 29.88 27.05 2.70
N VAL A 249 31.06 26.42 2.68
CA VAL A 249 31.34 25.19 1.90
C VAL A 249 30.72 23.92 2.50
N HIS A 250 30.13 24.01 3.69
CA HIS A 250 29.52 22.87 4.38
C HIS A 250 28.15 22.48 3.81
N VAL A 251 27.54 23.33 2.98
CA VAL A 251 26.26 23.05 2.30
C VAL A 251 26.48 23.20 0.79
N GLY A 252 26.17 22.13 0.03
CA GLY A 252 26.30 22.13 -1.43
C GLY A 252 25.13 22.80 -2.15
N GLY A 253 23.93 22.74 -1.56
CA GLY A 253 22.71 23.39 -2.02
C GLY A 253 22.41 24.71 -1.30
N THR A 254 21.13 24.95 -1.05
CA THR A 254 20.62 26.17 -0.41
C THR A 254 20.50 25.98 1.10
N TYR A 255 21.01 26.95 1.88
CA TYR A 255 20.68 27.08 3.30
C TYR A 255 19.44 27.94 3.50
N THR A 256 18.45 27.41 4.20
CA THR A 256 17.24 28.12 4.63
C THR A 256 17.15 28.10 6.16
N GLN A 257 17.15 29.28 6.78
CA GLN A 257 16.92 29.38 8.23
C GLN A 257 15.42 29.25 8.53
N SER A 258 15.01 28.13 9.11
CA SER A 258 13.62 27.83 9.49
C SER A 258 13.61 26.71 10.52
N SER A 259 12.90 26.92 11.63
CA SER A 259 12.59 25.84 12.60
C SER A 259 11.36 25.04 12.19
N VAL A 260 10.70 25.37 11.07
CA VAL A 260 9.59 24.59 10.53
C VAL A 260 10.18 23.46 9.68
N VAL A 261 10.15 22.26 10.25
CA VAL A 261 10.53 21.00 9.59
C VAL A 261 9.28 20.19 9.24
N PRO A 262 9.30 19.34 8.20
CA PRO A 262 8.19 18.45 7.87
C PRO A 262 7.81 17.56 9.06
N SER A 263 6.53 17.23 9.16
CA SER A 263 6.04 16.32 10.19
C SER A 263 6.65 14.93 10.01
N ALA A 264 7.54 14.53 10.92
CA ALA A 264 7.97 13.15 11.04
C ALA A 264 6.82 12.30 11.66
N PRO A 265 6.69 11.01 11.29
CA PRO A 265 5.73 10.10 11.92
C PRO A 265 5.94 10.08 13.44
N ASP A 266 4.89 9.83 14.21
CA ASP A 266 5.02 9.53 15.64
C ASP A 266 5.52 8.09 15.86
N TRP A 267 5.77 7.70 17.11
CA TRP A 267 6.05 6.30 17.44
C TRP A 267 4.80 5.42 17.34
N THR A 268 4.92 4.22 16.79
CA THR A 268 3.85 3.20 16.79
C THR A 268 4.25 1.97 17.57
N ASN A 269 3.36 1.52 18.46
CA ASN A 269 3.57 0.32 19.26
C ASN A 269 3.34 -0.94 18.41
N LEU A 270 4.37 -1.77 18.29
CA LEU A 270 4.28 -3.12 17.71
C LEU A 270 4.27 -4.13 18.85
N THR A 271 3.11 -4.71 19.12
CA THR A 271 2.91 -5.69 20.20
C THR A 271 3.07 -7.13 19.70
N TYR A 272 3.21 -8.08 20.63
CA TYR A 272 3.17 -9.51 20.27
C TYR A 272 1.75 -9.95 19.97
N LYS A 273 1.40 -9.97 18.68
CA LYS A 273 0.10 -10.43 18.20
C LYS A 273 0.26 -11.37 16.99
N PRO A 274 0.49 -12.68 17.22
CA PRO A 274 0.76 -13.65 16.16
C PRO A 274 -0.30 -13.73 15.07
N SER A 275 -1.57 -13.43 15.40
CA SER A 275 -2.67 -13.43 14.44
C SER A 275 -2.52 -12.43 13.30
N ASP A 276 -1.65 -11.42 13.46
CA ASP A 276 -1.47 -10.36 12.48
C ASP A 276 -0.48 -10.80 11.38
N TRP A 277 0.33 -11.82 11.67
CA TRP A 277 1.35 -12.37 10.79
C TRP A 277 0.76 -13.46 9.91
N VAL A 278 0.34 -13.05 8.72
CA VAL A 278 -0.25 -13.92 7.71
C VAL A 278 0.52 -13.80 6.39
N THR A 279 0.54 -14.86 5.60
CA THR A 279 1.00 -14.83 4.21
C THR A 279 0.02 -14.06 3.33
N SER A 280 0.41 -13.78 2.08
CA SER A 280 -0.41 -13.00 1.13
C SER A 280 -1.76 -13.64 0.79
N ASP A 281 -1.93 -14.93 1.05
CA ASP A 281 -3.21 -15.65 0.91
C ASP A 281 -4.06 -15.63 2.20
N GLY A 282 -3.55 -15.06 3.30
CA GLY A 282 -4.20 -15.01 4.61
C GLY A 282 -3.86 -16.17 5.55
N THR A 283 -2.98 -17.09 5.15
CA THR A 283 -2.57 -18.21 6.02
C THR A 283 -1.68 -17.72 7.17
N PRO A 284 -1.99 -18.02 8.45
CA PRO A 284 -1.13 -17.62 9.57
C PRO A 284 0.26 -18.24 9.50
N PHE A 285 1.26 -17.47 9.94
CA PHE A 285 2.62 -17.99 10.10
C PHE A 285 2.64 -19.11 11.15
N GLU A 286 3.56 -20.07 10.99
CA GLU A 286 3.77 -21.10 12.01
C GLU A 286 4.32 -20.46 13.28
N VAL A 287 3.85 -20.85 14.47
CA VAL A 287 4.38 -20.34 15.74
C VAL A 287 5.16 -21.43 16.45
N GLN A 288 6.42 -21.18 16.74
CA GLN A 288 7.26 -22.04 17.58
C GLN A 288 7.85 -21.26 18.76
N THR A 289 8.11 -21.98 19.85
CA THR A 289 8.84 -21.46 21.00
C THR A 289 10.33 -21.46 20.69
N PHE A 290 11.02 -20.36 21.03
CA PHE A 290 12.47 -20.28 20.89
C PHE A 290 13.17 -21.35 21.75
N PRO A 291 14.30 -21.94 21.31
CA PRO A 291 15.03 -22.93 22.10
C PRO A 291 15.40 -22.42 23.51
N VAL A 292 15.26 -23.28 24.52
CA VAL A 292 15.58 -22.97 25.93
C VAL A 292 17.04 -22.60 26.19
N SER A 293 17.93 -22.86 25.22
CA SER A 293 19.33 -22.40 25.25
C SER A 293 19.46 -20.89 25.12
N CYS A 294 18.41 -20.20 24.63
CA CYS A 294 18.39 -18.77 24.34
C CYS A 294 19.54 -18.31 23.45
N LYS A 295 19.94 -19.21 22.54
CA LYS A 295 21.08 -19.05 21.64
C LYS A 295 20.73 -19.45 20.23
N PHE A 296 21.04 -18.60 19.26
CA PHE A 296 21.24 -19.04 17.89
C PHE A 296 22.48 -19.92 17.78
N SER A 297 22.36 -20.98 16.98
CA SER A 297 23.42 -21.90 16.61
C SER A 297 23.47 -22.04 15.09
N SER A 298 24.63 -22.43 14.56
CA SER A 298 24.75 -22.66 13.11
C SER A 298 23.78 -23.75 12.66
N GLY A 299 23.06 -23.48 11.56
CA GLY A 299 22.03 -24.39 11.06
C GLY A 299 20.95 -23.67 10.26
N ASN A 300 19.90 -24.42 9.94
CA ASN A 300 18.74 -23.89 9.23
C ASN A 300 17.72 -23.28 10.20
N LEU A 301 17.06 -22.22 9.78
CA LEU A 301 15.99 -21.56 10.51
C LEU A 301 14.82 -21.28 9.57
N GLY A 302 13.64 -21.79 9.91
CA GLY A 302 12.42 -21.58 9.16
C GLY A 302 11.33 -22.58 9.57
N GLY A 303 10.17 -22.50 8.91
CA GLY A 303 9.03 -23.35 9.24
C GLY A 303 9.31 -24.85 9.10
N THR A 304 8.46 -25.66 9.73
CA THR A 304 8.49 -27.13 9.63
C THR A 304 8.43 -27.63 8.19
N VAL A 305 7.72 -26.89 7.35
CA VAL A 305 7.72 -27.06 5.89
C VAL A 305 8.63 -25.99 5.29
N ALA A 306 9.58 -26.41 4.45
CA ALA A 306 10.49 -25.50 3.77
C ALA A 306 9.72 -24.43 2.99
N GLY A 307 10.15 -23.17 3.11
CA GLY A 307 9.46 -22.01 2.52
C GLY A 307 8.27 -21.48 3.33
N PHE A 308 7.75 -22.22 4.32
CA PHE A 308 6.62 -21.75 5.12
C PHE A 308 7.10 -20.79 6.23
N PRO A 309 6.51 -19.57 6.36
CA PRO A 309 6.99 -18.59 7.32
C PRO A 309 6.82 -18.99 8.78
N LEU A 310 7.71 -18.47 9.64
CA LEU A 310 7.82 -18.85 11.04
C LEU A 310 7.83 -17.63 11.96
N ILE A 311 7.14 -17.73 13.09
CA ILE A 311 7.28 -16.90 14.27
C ILE A 311 8.00 -17.70 15.35
N LEU A 312 9.15 -17.21 15.80
CA LEU A 312 9.88 -17.70 16.96
C LEU A 312 9.60 -16.80 18.16
N ASN A 313 8.85 -17.33 19.12
CA ASN A 313 8.53 -16.62 20.35
C ASN A 313 9.51 -16.97 21.47
N ALA A 314 10.32 -16.00 21.91
CA ALA A 314 11.26 -16.12 23.01
C ALA A 314 10.87 -15.30 24.25
N LEU A 315 9.72 -14.61 24.26
CA LEU A 315 9.36 -13.64 25.30
C LEU A 315 9.33 -14.25 26.71
N SER A 316 8.80 -15.47 26.84
CA SER A 316 8.77 -16.20 28.11
C SER A 316 9.99 -17.10 28.31
N THR A 317 10.55 -17.65 27.23
CA THR A 317 11.62 -18.65 27.29
C THR A 317 12.98 -18.02 27.57
N CYS A 318 13.20 -16.80 27.08
CA CYS A 318 14.46 -16.08 27.15
C CYS A 318 14.25 -14.70 27.79
N PRO A 319 13.90 -14.64 29.09
CA PRO A 319 13.64 -13.38 29.78
C PRO A 319 14.87 -12.48 29.83
N SER A 320 16.07 -13.06 29.87
CA SER A 320 17.35 -12.34 29.84
C SER A 320 17.88 -12.06 28.44
N GLY A 321 17.08 -12.31 27.40
CA GLY A 321 17.44 -12.05 26.02
C GLY A 321 17.92 -13.24 25.22
N ILE A 322 17.95 -13.03 23.90
CA ILE A 322 18.48 -13.97 22.92
C ILE A 322 19.95 -13.62 22.66
N THR A 323 20.80 -14.63 22.62
CA THR A 323 22.22 -14.52 22.29
C THR A 323 22.57 -15.43 21.11
N ALA A 324 23.84 -15.56 20.76
CA ALA A 324 24.30 -16.52 19.74
C ALA A 324 25.65 -17.14 20.13
N ASN A 325 25.92 -18.35 19.64
CA ASN A 325 27.25 -18.94 19.72
C ASN A 325 28.26 -18.11 18.90
N ASN A 326 29.55 -18.19 19.25
CA ASN A 326 30.60 -17.53 18.47
C ASN A 326 30.72 -18.16 17.08
N ASN A 327 30.92 -17.31 16.06
CA ASN A 327 31.11 -17.70 14.67
C ASN A 327 29.91 -18.51 14.14
N THR A 328 28.72 -17.98 14.38
CA THR A 328 27.45 -18.63 14.01
C THR A 328 26.99 -18.21 12.63
N THR A 329 26.54 -19.16 11.82
CA THR A 329 25.82 -18.88 10.56
C THR A 329 24.45 -19.51 10.57
N VAL A 330 23.42 -18.67 10.60
CA VAL A 330 22.01 -19.08 10.51
C VAL A 330 21.58 -18.98 9.05
N SER A 331 21.08 -20.09 8.50
CA SER A 331 20.62 -20.16 7.11
C SER A 331 19.09 -20.18 7.06
N LEU A 332 18.47 -19.14 6.54
CA LEU A 332 17.01 -19.05 6.47
C LEU A 332 16.46 -19.97 5.36
N THR A 333 15.41 -20.74 5.68
CA THR A 333 14.66 -21.55 4.71
C THR A 333 13.30 -20.96 4.38
N SER A 334 12.90 -19.89 5.07
CA SER A 334 11.64 -19.16 4.91
C SER A 334 11.78 -17.76 5.51
N ASP A 335 10.72 -16.96 5.41
CA ASP A 335 10.55 -15.76 6.22
C ASP A 335 10.50 -16.11 7.72
N VAL A 336 11.16 -15.34 8.58
CA VAL A 336 11.24 -15.61 10.03
C VAL A 336 11.08 -14.35 10.86
N VAL A 337 10.17 -14.39 11.83
CA VAL A 337 9.92 -13.33 12.82
C VAL A 337 10.41 -13.83 14.16
N VAL A 338 11.29 -13.08 14.82
CA VAL A 338 11.80 -13.44 16.15
C VAL A 338 11.32 -12.40 17.14
N PHE A 339 10.50 -12.84 18.10
CA PHE A 339 10.08 -12.01 19.23
C PHE A 339 10.93 -12.33 20.45
N GLY A 340 11.56 -11.32 21.04
CA GLY A 340 12.35 -11.45 22.27
C GLY A 340 12.25 -10.21 23.14
N ASN A 341 12.65 -10.28 24.40
CA ASN A 341 12.71 -9.08 25.25
C ASN A 341 13.96 -8.22 24.95
N MET A 342 15.01 -8.84 24.42
CA MET A 342 16.24 -8.18 23.96
C MET A 342 17.06 -9.12 23.08
N PHE A 343 17.95 -8.55 22.27
CA PHE A 343 18.86 -9.27 21.39
C PHE A 343 20.29 -8.88 21.74
N ASN A 344 20.95 -9.68 22.58
CA ASN A 344 22.26 -9.37 23.12
C ASN A 344 23.34 -10.21 22.44
N PHE A 345 23.90 -9.67 21.37
CA PHE A 345 25.03 -10.25 20.62
C PHE A 345 26.36 -9.57 20.98
N ALA A 346 26.40 -8.78 22.06
CA ALA A 346 27.57 -8.02 22.49
C ALA A 346 28.77 -8.92 22.86
N ALA A 347 28.52 -10.16 23.27
CA ALA A 347 29.55 -11.15 23.57
C ALA A 347 29.85 -12.10 22.39
N THR A 348 29.12 -11.95 21.27
CA THR A 348 29.28 -12.80 20.08
C THR A 348 30.39 -12.23 19.20
N ASN A 349 31.32 -13.08 18.79
CA ASN A 349 32.44 -12.69 17.92
C ASN A 349 32.01 -12.46 16.46
N SER A 350 31.15 -13.34 15.93
CA SER A 350 30.60 -13.23 14.59
C SER A 350 29.25 -13.95 14.50
N LEU A 351 28.25 -13.29 13.92
CA LEU A 351 26.92 -13.82 13.63
C LEU A 351 26.47 -13.42 12.22
N THR A 352 26.16 -14.40 11.38
CA THR A 352 25.71 -14.15 10.01
C THR A 352 24.36 -14.82 9.77
N PHE A 353 23.42 -14.08 9.20
CA PHE A 353 22.20 -14.61 8.61
C PHE A 353 22.34 -14.60 7.09
N LYS A 354 22.04 -15.74 6.45
CA LYS A 354 22.07 -15.89 4.99
C LYS A 354 20.90 -16.72 4.51
N SER A 355 20.54 -16.62 3.24
CA SER A 355 19.59 -17.57 2.66
C SER A 355 20.23 -18.96 2.56
N SER A 356 19.44 -20.00 2.84
CA SER A 356 19.85 -21.40 2.60
C SER A 356 19.88 -21.74 1.11
N THR A 357 19.26 -20.91 0.28
CA THR A 357 19.17 -21.04 -1.17
C THR A 357 19.45 -19.68 -1.84
N THR A 358 19.03 -19.48 -3.09
CA THR A 358 19.03 -18.17 -3.75
C THR A 358 17.72 -17.40 -3.56
N ALA A 359 16.76 -17.95 -2.82
CA ALA A 359 15.48 -17.29 -2.56
C ALA A 359 15.66 -16.11 -1.60
N ALA A 360 14.94 -15.02 -1.88
CA ALA A 360 14.80 -13.88 -0.97
C ALA A 360 13.96 -14.28 0.25
N HIS A 361 14.37 -13.81 1.42
CA HIS A 361 13.67 -14.04 2.68
C HIS A 361 13.64 -12.76 3.50
N ARG A 362 12.65 -12.65 4.38
CA ARG A 362 12.54 -11.56 5.35
C ARG A 362 12.82 -12.04 6.76
N LEU A 363 13.54 -11.23 7.53
CA LEU A 363 13.89 -11.50 8.92
C LEU A 363 13.50 -10.34 9.82
N TRP A 364 12.66 -10.59 10.82
CA TRP A 364 12.28 -9.58 11.80
C TRP A 364 12.89 -9.89 13.17
N PHE A 365 13.53 -8.90 13.77
CA PHE A 365 13.89 -8.90 15.18
C PHE A 365 12.98 -7.91 15.88
N ILE A 366 12.09 -8.41 16.72
CA ILE A 366 11.07 -7.60 17.38
C ILE A 366 11.22 -7.73 18.89
N THR A 367 11.50 -6.61 19.53
CA THR A 367 11.23 -6.39 20.93
C THR A 367 9.89 -5.68 21.02
N PRO A 368 8.80 -6.33 21.48
CA PRO A 368 7.48 -5.71 21.47
C PRO A 368 7.44 -4.44 22.31
N ASP A 369 6.74 -3.41 21.84
CA ASP A 369 6.39 -2.30 22.71
C ASP A 369 5.05 -2.59 23.38
N ASN A 370 5.07 -2.79 24.70
CA ASN A 370 3.87 -3.04 25.51
C ASN A 370 3.50 -1.81 26.35
N GLY A 371 3.97 -0.62 25.96
CA GLY A 371 3.51 0.65 26.48
C GLY A 371 2.01 0.85 26.30
N PRO A 372 1.42 1.84 26.98
CA PRO A 372 0.04 2.22 26.76
C PRO A 372 -0.27 2.40 25.27
N ALA A 373 -1.41 1.90 24.81
CA ALA A 373 -1.82 2.14 23.42
C ALA A 373 -1.93 3.66 23.18
N ASP A 374 -1.40 4.12 22.04
CA ASP A 374 -1.47 5.50 21.56
C ASP A 374 -0.69 6.55 22.38
N ASP A 375 0.30 6.15 23.18
CA ASP A 375 1.19 7.08 23.89
C ASP A 375 2.16 7.83 22.95
N LYS A 376 2.28 7.39 21.69
CA LYS A 376 3.11 8.02 20.64
C LYS A 376 4.58 8.13 21.02
N ALA A 377 5.03 7.29 21.96
CA ALA A 377 6.39 7.26 22.47
C ALA A 377 6.80 5.81 22.75
N PRO A 378 8.08 5.46 22.57
CA PRO A 378 8.57 4.13 22.88
C PRO A 378 8.55 3.86 24.39
N THR A 379 8.08 2.68 24.78
CA THR A 379 8.19 2.20 26.17
C THR A 379 9.13 0.99 26.28
N CYS A 380 10.39 1.24 26.62
CA CYS A 380 11.35 0.17 26.95
C CYS A 380 11.11 -0.33 28.39
N ALA A 381 10.42 -1.46 28.53
CA ALA A 381 10.07 -2.02 29.84
C ALA A 381 11.31 -2.55 30.60
N ALA A 382 11.21 -2.68 31.92
CA ALA A 382 12.33 -3.08 32.79
C ALA A 382 12.94 -4.46 32.47
N ASN A 383 12.15 -5.38 31.89
CA ASN A 383 12.62 -6.71 31.46
C ASN A 383 13.11 -6.73 30.01
N GLN A 384 13.09 -5.58 29.32
CA GLN A 384 13.53 -5.44 27.94
C GLN A 384 14.92 -4.80 27.89
N GLY A 385 15.53 -4.86 26.71
CA GLY A 385 16.87 -4.34 26.50
C GLY A 385 17.20 -4.14 25.04
N SER A 386 18.34 -3.51 24.83
CA SER A 386 18.80 -3.08 23.51
C SER A 386 19.08 -4.26 22.56
N PHE A 387 19.04 -3.96 21.27
CA PHE A 387 19.70 -4.79 20.27
C PHE A 387 21.18 -4.41 20.26
N SER A 388 22.06 -5.30 20.71
CA SER A 388 23.47 -4.98 20.91
C SER A 388 24.40 -5.92 20.17
N VAL A 389 25.30 -5.34 19.38
CA VAL A 389 26.32 -6.02 18.59
C VAL A 389 27.65 -5.30 18.82
N ASN A 390 28.66 -6.03 19.31
CA ASN A 390 30.00 -5.47 19.52
C ASN A 390 31.03 -5.89 18.48
N ASN A 391 30.77 -6.92 17.69
CA ASN A 391 31.68 -7.44 16.67
C ASN A 391 30.88 -7.76 15.40
N SER A 392 31.46 -8.53 14.48
CA SER A 392 30.85 -8.82 13.19
C SER A 392 29.42 -9.37 13.30
N PHE A 393 28.48 -8.67 12.69
CA PHE A 393 27.11 -9.11 12.49
C PHE A 393 26.75 -8.84 11.03
N ALA A 394 26.13 -9.79 10.34
CA ALA A 394 25.79 -9.59 8.94
C ALA A 394 24.43 -10.18 8.58
N ILE A 395 23.59 -9.38 7.92
CA ILE A 395 22.46 -9.86 7.12
C ILE A 395 22.91 -9.89 5.66
N GLN A 396 23.07 -11.08 5.09
CA GLN A 396 23.52 -11.24 3.70
C GLN A 396 22.33 -11.22 2.75
N GLU A 397 22.49 -10.52 1.63
CA GLU A 397 21.58 -10.64 0.50
C GLU A 397 21.42 -12.12 0.07
N PRO A 398 20.21 -12.52 -0.38
CA PRO A 398 19.02 -11.70 -0.65
C PRO A 398 18.06 -11.58 0.56
N ILE A 399 18.55 -11.61 1.81
CA ILE A 399 17.71 -11.37 2.99
C ILE A 399 17.52 -9.88 3.22
N SER A 400 16.28 -9.44 3.42
CA SER A 400 15.97 -8.12 4.00
C SER A 400 15.47 -8.27 5.43
N SER A 401 15.78 -7.31 6.29
CA SER A 401 15.50 -7.43 7.73
C SER A 401 14.93 -6.18 8.37
N LEU A 402 14.06 -6.35 9.36
CA LEU A 402 13.58 -5.25 10.22
C LEU A 402 14.07 -5.49 11.65
N LEU A 403 14.65 -4.46 12.24
CA LEU A 403 14.78 -4.34 13.69
C LEU A 403 13.70 -3.40 14.20
N TYR A 404 12.82 -3.90 15.06
CA TYR A 404 11.89 -3.08 15.84
C TYR A 404 12.22 -3.25 17.32
N THR A 405 12.49 -2.15 18.02
CA THR A 405 12.72 -2.19 19.48
C THR A 405 12.38 -0.85 20.13
N PRO A 406 11.58 -0.79 21.21
CA PRO A 406 11.37 0.44 21.97
C PRO A 406 12.62 0.85 22.78
N CYS A 407 13.62 -0.03 22.87
CA CYS A 407 14.90 0.25 23.49
C CYS A 407 15.92 0.74 22.44
N SER A 408 17.20 0.80 22.79
CA SER A 408 18.25 1.24 21.86
C SER A 408 18.66 0.18 20.83
N PHE A 409 19.22 0.65 19.72
CA PHE A 409 20.05 -0.13 18.81
C PHE A 409 21.53 0.25 19.01
N ASP A 410 22.42 -0.74 19.12
CA ASP A 410 23.85 -0.55 19.28
C ASP A 410 24.61 -1.51 18.36
N GLY A 411 24.99 -1.02 17.18
CA GLY A 411 25.76 -1.76 16.17
C GLY A 411 27.19 -1.29 16.08
N LYS A 412 28.15 -2.15 16.44
CA LYS A 412 29.58 -1.83 16.41
C LYS A 412 30.41 -2.80 15.58
N ASN A 413 31.59 -2.34 15.14
CA ASN A 413 32.70 -3.16 14.65
C ASN A 413 32.31 -4.17 13.56
N GLY A 414 32.00 -3.67 12.35
CA GLY A 414 31.63 -4.54 11.22
C GLY A 414 30.20 -5.07 11.31
N PHE A 415 29.29 -4.27 11.86
CA PHE A 415 27.85 -4.47 11.75
C PHE A 415 27.41 -4.17 10.31
N ALA A 416 26.89 -5.18 9.60
CA ALA A 416 26.38 -5.08 8.25
C ALA A 416 24.88 -5.42 8.22
N TRP A 417 24.07 -4.44 7.85
CA TRP A 417 22.61 -4.56 7.83
C TRP A 417 22.04 -4.33 6.45
N ASN A 418 21.05 -5.15 6.10
CA ASN A 418 20.26 -5.00 4.90
C ASN A 418 18.77 -4.95 5.29
N GLY A 419 18.14 -3.78 5.20
CA GLY A 419 16.72 -3.59 5.51
C GLY A 419 16.41 -2.29 6.26
N GLN A 420 15.62 -2.39 7.33
CA GLN A 420 15.07 -1.27 8.10
C GLN A 420 15.42 -1.39 9.60
N ILE A 421 15.58 -0.26 10.27
CA ILE A 421 15.72 -0.18 11.73
C ILE A 421 14.74 0.88 12.29
N TYR A 422 13.98 0.49 13.31
CA TYR A 422 13.03 1.31 14.04
C TYR A 422 13.29 1.15 15.55
N ALA A 423 13.99 2.13 16.14
CA ALA A 423 14.53 2.06 17.50
C ALA A 423 14.02 3.22 18.38
N GLY A 424 13.65 2.91 19.62
CA GLY A 424 13.12 3.89 20.56
C GLY A 424 14.19 4.63 21.36
N GLY A 425 15.16 3.90 21.89
CA GLY A 425 16.22 4.49 22.73
C GLY A 425 17.35 5.14 21.94
N GLU A 426 18.19 5.89 22.65
CA GLU A 426 19.41 6.48 22.10
C GLU A 426 20.29 5.38 21.48
N SER A 427 20.59 5.52 20.20
CA SER A 427 21.16 4.45 19.38
C SER A 427 22.55 4.79 18.85
N TYR A 428 23.33 3.76 18.52
CA TYR A 428 24.74 3.88 18.18
C TYR A 428 25.11 3.02 16.97
N ALA A 429 25.81 3.63 16.01
CA ALA A 429 26.42 2.96 14.87
C ALA A 429 27.92 3.32 14.82
N LYS A 430 28.79 2.42 15.30
CA LYS A 430 30.19 2.76 15.61
C LYS A 430 31.22 1.84 14.95
N ASN A 431 32.27 2.43 14.39
CA ASN A 431 33.45 1.73 13.86
C ASN A 431 33.13 0.76 12.71
N ASN A 432 32.97 1.32 11.50
CA ASN A 432 32.71 0.64 10.23
C ASN A 432 31.39 -0.15 10.14
N PRO A 433 30.24 0.34 10.66
CA PRO A 433 28.95 -0.23 10.29
C PRO A 433 28.62 0.10 8.83
N SER A 434 27.99 -0.85 8.15
CA SER A 434 27.44 -0.68 6.81
C SER A 434 25.94 -0.97 6.83
N PHE A 435 25.15 -0.08 6.25
CA PHE A 435 23.70 -0.22 6.18
C PHE A 435 23.25 -0.05 4.74
N SER A 436 22.39 -0.95 4.26
CA SER A 436 21.68 -0.83 2.98
C SER A 436 20.19 -0.88 3.25
N PHE A 437 19.46 0.12 2.76
CA PHE A 437 18.01 0.17 2.93
C PHE A 437 17.32 -0.80 1.98
N VAL A 438 16.42 -1.62 2.54
CA VAL A 438 15.39 -2.34 1.80
C VAL A 438 14.11 -2.24 2.62
N PRO A 439 12.99 -1.76 2.06
CA PRO A 439 11.77 -1.60 2.86
C PRO A 439 11.17 -2.97 3.21
N VAL A 440 10.85 -3.19 4.49
CA VAL A 440 10.37 -4.48 5.01
C VAL A 440 8.98 -4.35 5.65
N GLY A 441 8.78 -3.35 6.50
CA GLY A 441 7.55 -3.15 7.28
C GLY A 441 7.32 -4.25 8.33
N ALA A 442 6.21 -4.16 9.05
CA ALA A 442 5.79 -5.16 10.03
C ALA A 442 4.27 -5.39 9.97
N ALA A 443 3.83 -6.56 10.45
CA ALA A 443 2.40 -6.88 10.47
C ALA A 443 1.63 -5.98 11.44
N GLY A 444 0.46 -5.51 11.01
CA GLY A 444 -0.47 -4.76 11.86
C GLY A 444 -0.08 -3.30 12.15
N VAL A 445 0.97 -2.78 11.51
CA VAL A 445 1.42 -1.39 11.71
C VAL A 445 1.79 -0.74 10.38
N ASP A 446 1.59 0.57 10.32
CA ASP A 446 2.07 1.46 9.25
C ASP A 446 3.01 2.48 9.88
N PHE A 447 4.29 2.36 9.55
CA PHE A 447 5.35 3.22 10.08
C PHE A 447 5.42 4.59 9.38
N ASP A 448 4.80 4.76 8.20
CA ASP A 448 4.77 6.05 7.51
C ASP A 448 3.79 7.01 8.18
N ASN A 449 2.65 6.48 8.64
CA ASN A 449 1.59 7.28 9.28
C ASN A 449 1.54 7.14 10.79
N ALA A 450 2.40 6.30 11.36
CA ALA A 450 2.43 5.96 12.76
C ALA A 450 1.09 5.42 13.32
N ILE A 451 0.49 4.45 12.62
CA ILE A 451 -0.83 3.89 12.98
C ILE A 451 -0.83 2.37 13.02
N VAL A 452 -1.71 1.80 13.85
CA VAL A 452 -2.04 0.37 13.83
C VAL A 452 -3.00 0.11 12.66
N THR A 453 -2.66 -0.84 11.79
CA THR A 453 -3.49 -1.21 10.65
C THR A 453 -4.34 -2.44 10.96
N PRO A 454 -5.64 -2.45 10.60
CA PRO A 454 -6.46 -3.64 10.71
C PRO A 454 -5.90 -4.79 9.87
N VAL A 455 -5.85 -5.99 10.44
CA VAL A 455 -5.41 -7.18 9.70
C VAL A 455 -6.45 -7.56 8.67
N ILE A 456 -6.00 -7.66 7.42
CA ILE A 456 -6.78 -8.22 6.34
C ILE A 456 -6.54 -9.74 6.35
N SER A 457 -7.58 -10.52 6.65
CA SER A 457 -7.47 -11.98 6.79
C SER A 457 -7.56 -12.75 5.47
N LYS A 458 -7.96 -12.09 4.39
CA LYS A 458 -8.06 -12.66 3.04
C LYS A 458 -7.99 -11.57 1.97
N PRO A 459 -7.50 -11.88 0.76
CA PRO A 459 -7.54 -10.94 -0.36
C PRO A 459 -8.97 -10.49 -0.62
N GLN A 460 -9.19 -9.18 -0.73
CA GLN A 460 -10.53 -8.63 -0.91
C GLN A 460 -10.52 -7.25 -1.58
N PRO A 461 -11.62 -6.86 -2.25
CA PRO A 461 -11.79 -5.49 -2.71
C PRO A 461 -11.86 -4.50 -1.54
N GLY A 462 -11.10 -3.40 -1.66
CA GLY A 462 -11.08 -2.27 -0.75
C GLY A 462 -12.07 -1.18 -1.15
N SER A 463 -11.62 0.07 -1.03
CA SER A 463 -12.40 1.26 -1.39
C SER A 463 -12.66 1.35 -2.90
N LEU A 464 -13.79 1.96 -3.27
CA LEU A 464 -14.09 2.31 -4.66
C LEU A 464 -13.22 3.53 -5.04
N LEU A 465 -12.40 3.37 -6.08
CA LEU A 465 -11.54 4.45 -6.59
C LEU A 465 -12.25 5.23 -7.71
N SER A 466 -13.00 4.55 -8.56
CA SER A 466 -13.74 5.17 -9.66
C SER A 466 -14.91 4.29 -10.10
N MET A 467 -16.00 4.91 -10.52
CA MET A 467 -17.12 4.26 -11.18
C MET A 467 -17.60 5.14 -12.32
N ARG A 468 -17.81 4.57 -13.50
CA ARG A 468 -18.25 5.30 -14.69
C ARG A 468 -19.06 4.42 -15.63
N ASP A 469 -19.97 5.05 -16.35
CA ASP A 469 -20.55 4.45 -17.54
C ASP A 469 -19.52 4.42 -18.68
N ARG A 470 -19.43 3.30 -19.38
CA ARG A 470 -18.76 3.23 -20.68
C ARG A 470 -19.81 3.33 -21.77
N ASN A 471 -19.59 4.24 -22.72
CA ASN A 471 -20.37 4.24 -23.95
C ASN A 471 -20.27 2.85 -24.58
N ALA A 472 -21.42 2.26 -24.92
CA ALA A 472 -21.47 1.07 -25.76
C ALA A 472 -20.78 1.44 -27.09
N GLY A 473 -19.59 0.87 -27.30
CA GLY A 473 -18.82 1.04 -28.53
C GLY A 473 -19.44 0.29 -29.69
#